data_AF-A0AAW2WUW6-F1
#
_entry.id   AF-A0AAW2WUW6-F1
#
_cell.length_a   1.000
_cell.length_b   1.000
_cell.length_c   1.000
_cell.angle_alpha   90.00
_cell.angle_beta   90.00
_cell.angle_gamma   90.00
#
_symmetry.space_group_name_H-M   'P 1'
#
loop_
_entity.id
_entity.type
_entity.pdbx_description
1 polymer ?
#
loop_
_entity_poly.entity_id
_entity_poly.type
_entity_poly.pdbx_seq_one_letter_code
_entity_poly.pdbx_strand_id
1 'polypeptide(L)'
;MPPLRYLGLPLLASRLTIADCKPLLQKIDERIKGWEGINLSFAGRVQLIQSVLMALNTYWAMAFILPKGVIREVEKRLRTFLWKGHSGGGYAKVAWSHICRPKEEGGLGIRNVLALNRALMSRHLWRVITSDRNSIWVEWVTTIRLRSQSIWTVSDRVGSWSWRKLLRLRPLLLPHIEYRIGNGELFSIWQDPWHPNGILIHHFPRGSSLMDLSTSDRLCKVIHEGQWQWPVTTDIDCLTILHSLPAIHGDTDKIIWLLDGGNFSTAGAYTVFSPPEPKVDWSSLLLGRFKIPRHNFILWLAFLGRLSTMDKPWIGNGTGMCVLCGGNQIESHSHLFFKCPFARECLRAVRRRTRFPWPNREWNMDISWAAVKWRGRHVVNMAYRALLASLVYRLWEERNHRVFQQQCRSFLFARDFSGRGCSSTHY
;
A
#
# COMPACT_ATOMS: atom_id res chain seq x y z
N MET A 1 -17.11 -32.08 13.18
CA MET A 1 -15.95 -31.72 14.01
C MET A 1 -15.50 -30.32 13.63
N PRO A 2 -15.35 -29.36 14.56
CA PRO A 2 -14.76 -28.07 14.22
C PRO A 2 -13.33 -28.28 13.71
N PRO A 3 -12.86 -27.53 12.70
CA PRO A 3 -11.50 -27.67 12.19
C PRO A 3 -10.51 -27.39 13.32
N LEU A 4 -9.53 -28.29 13.49
CA LEU A 4 -8.45 -28.14 14.45
C LEU A 4 -7.77 -26.77 14.25
N ARG A 5 -7.54 -26.03 15.32
CA ARG A 5 -6.93 -24.70 15.27
C ARG A 5 -5.56 -24.70 15.91
N TYR A 6 -4.63 -23.98 15.30
CA TYR A 6 -3.31 -23.72 15.86
C TYR A 6 -3.03 -22.22 15.82
N LEU A 7 -2.71 -21.64 16.99
CA LEU A 7 -2.55 -20.19 17.18
C LEU A 7 -3.75 -19.37 16.67
N GLY A 8 -4.96 -19.95 16.69
CA GLY A 8 -6.17 -19.29 16.21
C GLY A 8 -6.37 -19.28 14.69
N LEU A 9 -5.52 -19.97 13.93
CA LEU A 9 -5.68 -20.24 12.51
C LEU A 9 -6.19 -21.68 12.28
N PRO A 10 -7.01 -21.93 11.25
CA PRO A 10 -7.46 -23.28 10.93
C PRO A 10 -6.32 -24.12 10.36
N LEU A 11 -6.12 -25.33 10.88
CA LEU A 11 -5.25 -26.33 10.27
C LEU A 11 -6.03 -27.06 9.18
N LEU A 12 -5.60 -26.88 7.93
CA LEU A 12 -6.30 -27.37 6.76
C LEU A 12 -5.34 -28.21 5.91
N ALA A 13 -5.77 -29.42 5.54
CA ALA A 13 -5.11 -30.21 4.50
C ALA A 13 -5.55 -29.79 3.08
N SER A 14 -6.68 -29.08 2.98
CA SER A 14 -7.32 -28.69 1.73
C SER A 14 -7.12 -27.20 1.41
N ARG A 15 -7.71 -26.76 0.29
CA ARG A 15 -7.70 -25.35 -0.12
C ARG A 15 -8.50 -24.51 0.87
N LEU A 16 -7.91 -23.39 1.32
CA LEU A 16 -8.59 -22.38 2.13
C LEU A 16 -9.82 -21.84 1.41
N THR A 17 -11.00 -22.00 2.01
CA THR A 17 -12.28 -21.50 1.51
C THR A 17 -12.69 -20.21 2.21
N ILE A 18 -13.76 -19.58 1.73
CA ILE A 18 -14.37 -18.42 2.42
C ILE A 18 -14.93 -18.85 3.78
N ALA A 19 -15.51 -20.05 3.87
CA ALA A 19 -16.07 -20.57 5.12
C ALA A 19 -14.99 -20.72 6.20
N ASP A 20 -13.80 -21.19 5.82
CA ASP A 20 -12.66 -21.31 6.74
C ASP A 20 -12.15 -19.96 7.25
N CYS A 21 -12.38 -18.89 6.48
CA CYS A 21 -12.02 -17.52 6.84
C CYS A 21 -13.13 -16.78 7.60
N LYS A 22 -14.27 -17.43 7.88
CA LYS A 22 -15.34 -16.85 8.70
C LYS A 22 -14.84 -16.32 10.05
N PRO A 23 -13.91 -16.98 10.78
CA PRO A 23 -13.37 -16.44 12.03
C PRO A 23 -12.63 -15.10 11.87
N LEU A 24 -11.92 -14.89 10.74
CA LEU A 24 -11.29 -13.60 10.44
C LEU A 24 -12.35 -12.51 10.26
N LEU A 25 -13.37 -12.80 9.43
CA LEU A 25 -14.44 -11.84 9.14
C LEU A 25 -15.23 -11.50 10.41
N GLN A 26 -15.55 -12.50 11.24
CA GLN A 26 -16.22 -12.31 12.53
C GLN A 26 -15.39 -11.44 13.47
N LYS A 27 -14.07 -11.68 13.60
CA LYS A 27 -13.21 -10.82 14.43
C LYS A 27 -13.18 -9.37 13.94
N ILE A 28 -13.20 -9.15 12.61
CA ILE A 28 -13.30 -7.79 12.05
C ILE A 28 -14.66 -7.18 12.41
N ASP A 29 -15.74 -7.92 12.24
CA ASP A 29 -17.10 -7.47 12.53
C ASP A 29 -17.28 -7.16 14.03
N GLU A 30 -16.75 -7.99 14.93
CA GLU A 30 -16.74 -7.79 16.38
C GLU A 30 -15.98 -6.51 16.77
N ARG A 31 -14.80 -6.27 16.18
CA ARG A 31 -14.04 -5.04 16.42
C ARG A 31 -14.82 -3.81 15.95
N ILE A 32 -15.42 -3.87 14.76
CA ILE A 32 -16.24 -2.78 14.21
C ILE A 32 -17.45 -2.49 15.12
N LYS A 33 -18.17 -3.53 15.55
CA LYS A 33 -19.29 -3.42 16.50
C LYS A 33 -18.85 -2.85 17.85
N GLY A 34 -17.68 -3.22 18.34
CA GLY A 34 -17.12 -2.65 19.57
C GLY A 34 -16.92 -1.13 19.53
N TRP A 35 -16.96 -0.49 18.35
CA TRP A 35 -16.85 0.96 18.19
C TRP A 35 -18.17 1.64 17.83
N GLU A 36 -19.29 0.92 17.81
CA GLU A 36 -20.62 1.38 17.41
C GLU A 36 -21.15 2.54 18.26
N GLY A 37 -20.84 2.56 19.57
CA GLY A 37 -21.21 3.65 20.48
C GLY A 37 -20.25 4.84 20.47
N ILE A 38 -19.16 4.80 19.69
CA ILE A 38 -18.15 5.86 19.65
C ILE A 38 -18.38 6.71 18.41
N ASN A 39 -18.64 8.01 18.59
CA ASN A 39 -18.76 8.98 17.50
C ASN A 39 -17.39 9.28 16.85
N LEU A 40 -16.93 8.33 16.04
CA LEU A 40 -15.64 8.39 15.37
C LEU A 40 -15.69 9.26 14.12
N SER A 41 -14.80 10.25 14.06
CA SER A 41 -14.49 10.96 12.82
C SER A 41 -13.91 10.00 11.76
N PHE A 42 -14.02 10.35 10.48
CA PHE A 42 -13.41 9.57 9.40
C PHE A 42 -11.92 9.32 9.63
N ALA A 43 -11.17 10.32 10.09
CA ALA A 43 -9.77 10.19 10.42
C ALA A 43 -9.52 9.15 11.53
N GLY A 44 -10.38 9.12 12.55
CA GLY A 44 -10.33 8.10 13.60
C GLY A 44 -10.59 6.68 13.06
N ARG A 45 -11.54 6.53 12.14
CA ARG A 45 -11.82 5.24 11.49
C ARG A 45 -10.65 4.76 10.63
N VAL A 46 -10.00 5.65 9.88
CA VAL A 46 -8.75 5.34 9.14
C VAL A 46 -7.68 4.82 10.09
N GLN A 47 -7.47 5.50 11.22
CA GLN A 47 -6.49 5.10 12.22
C GLN A 47 -6.77 3.68 12.75
N LEU A 48 -8.03 3.38 13.10
CA LEU A 48 -8.44 2.06 13.58
C LEU A 48 -8.32 0.97 12.50
N ILE A 49 -8.61 1.30 11.24
CA ILE A 49 -8.35 0.39 10.13
C ILE A 49 -6.86 0.05 10.07
N GLN A 50 -5.99 1.06 10.11
CA GLN A 50 -4.55 0.87 9.99
C GLN A 50 -3.94 0.12 11.17
N SER A 51 -4.32 0.44 12.41
CA SER A 51 -3.70 -0.14 13.59
C SER A 51 -4.30 -1.48 14.03
N VAL A 52 -5.61 -1.69 13.84
CA VAL A 52 -6.31 -2.88 14.36
C VAL A 52 -6.73 -3.80 13.23
N LEU A 53 -7.55 -3.31 12.29
CA LEU A 53 -8.18 -4.20 11.31
C LEU A 53 -7.15 -4.74 10.30
N MET A 54 -6.20 -3.91 9.86
CA MET A 54 -5.11 -4.36 8.98
C MET A 54 -4.16 -5.33 9.68
N ALA A 55 -3.95 -5.20 11.00
CA ALA A 55 -3.14 -6.15 11.77
C ALA A 55 -3.79 -7.55 11.79
N LEU A 56 -5.12 -7.63 12.00
CA LEU A 56 -5.85 -8.90 11.92
C LEU A 56 -5.69 -9.58 10.55
N ASN A 57 -5.80 -8.79 9.47
CA ASN A 57 -5.62 -9.29 8.11
C ASN A 57 -4.18 -9.74 7.84
N THR A 58 -3.20 -8.98 8.32
CA THR A 58 -1.78 -9.29 8.17
C THR A 58 -1.45 -10.63 8.83
N TYR A 59 -1.98 -10.89 10.02
CA TYR A 59 -1.78 -12.16 10.73
C TYR A 59 -2.21 -13.38 9.90
N TRP A 60 -3.39 -13.32 9.27
CA TRP A 60 -3.85 -14.39 8.38
C TRP A 60 -3.07 -14.45 7.07
N ALA A 61 -2.76 -13.29 6.49
CA ALA A 61 -2.02 -13.17 5.23
C ALA A 61 -0.55 -13.63 5.33
N MET A 62 0.01 -13.68 6.55
CA MET A 62 1.33 -14.25 6.81
C MET A 62 1.36 -15.77 6.70
N ALA A 63 0.25 -16.44 7.01
CA ALA A 63 0.16 -17.90 7.04
C ALA A 63 -0.46 -18.48 5.76
N PHE A 64 -1.40 -17.76 5.14
CA PHE A 64 -2.17 -18.28 4.02
C PHE A 64 -2.17 -17.36 2.80
N ILE A 65 -2.21 -17.95 1.61
CA ILE A 65 -2.62 -17.26 0.39
C ILE A 65 -4.14 -17.09 0.44
N LEU A 66 -4.60 -15.87 0.73
CA LEU A 66 -6.01 -15.58 0.94
C LEU A 66 -6.78 -15.66 -0.39
N PRO A 67 -7.94 -16.35 -0.43
CA PRO A 67 -8.79 -16.34 -1.62
C PRO A 67 -9.25 -14.92 -1.94
N LYS A 68 -9.31 -14.57 -3.24
CA LYS A 68 -9.82 -13.26 -3.69
C LYS A 68 -11.22 -12.94 -3.15
N GLY A 69 -12.06 -13.95 -2.93
CA GLY A 69 -13.37 -13.79 -2.29
C GLY A 69 -13.27 -13.23 -0.87
N VAL A 70 -12.36 -13.78 -0.04
CA VAL A 70 -12.12 -13.31 1.32
C VAL A 70 -11.56 -11.90 1.33
N ILE A 71 -10.61 -11.61 0.44
CA ILE A 71 -10.02 -10.27 0.29
C ILE A 71 -11.12 -9.24 -0.03
N ARG A 72 -12.03 -9.55 -0.97
CA ARG A 72 -13.17 -8.67 -1.30
C ARG A 72 -14.09 -8.45 -0.09
N GLU A 73 -14.36 -9.48 0.69
CA GLU A 73 -15.20 -9.37 1.90
C GLU A 73 -14.54 -8.56 3.02
N VAL A 74 -13.23 -8.66 3.16
CA VAL A 74 -12.43 -7.80 4.05
C VAL A 74 -12.51 -6.35 3.59
N GLU A 75 -12.13 -6.07 2.34
CA GLU A 75 -12.12 -4.70 1.81
C GLU A 75 -13.51 -4.06 1.84
N LYS A 76 -14.56 -4.85 1.61
CA LYS A 76 -15.96 -4.41 1.77
C LYS A 76 -16.23 -3.92 3.18
N ARG A 77 -15.85 -4.67 4.23
CA ARG A 77 -16.03 -4.27 5.63
C ARG A 77 -15.23 -3.02 5.97
N LEU A 78 -13.96 -2.97 5.58
CA LEU A 78 -13.10 -1.81 5.83
C LEU A 78 -13.64 -0.54 5.17
N ARG A 79 -14.08 -0.64 3.92
CA ARG A 79 -14.68 0.46 3.16
C ARG A 79 -16.02 0.92 3.76
N THR A 80 -16.88 -0.03 4.13
CA THR A 80 -18.16 0.28 4.79
C THR A 80 -17.93 0.97 6.13
N PHE A 81 -17.04 0.42 6.96
CA PHE A 81 -16.68 1.02 8.23
C PHE A 81 -16.15 2.45 8.04
N LEU A 82 -15.22 2.66 7.11
CA LEU A 82 -14.68 3.98 6.82
C LEU A 82 -15.79 4.98 6.47
N TRP A 83 -16.58 4.70 5.44
CA TRP A 83 -17.49 5.70 4.86
C TRP A 83 -18.87 5.77 5.52
N LYS A 84 -19.45 4.62 5.85
CA LYS A 84 -20.81 4.53 6.41
C LYS A 84 -20.80 4.50 7.93
N GLY A 85 -19.69 4.04 8.54
CA GLY A 85 -19.67 3.81 9.98
C GLY A 85 -20.75 2.81 10.36
N HIS A 86 -21.43 3.08 11.47
CA HIS A 86 -22.49 2.21 11.96
C HIS A 86 -23.89 2.56 11.41
N SER A 87 -24.20 3.84 11.24
CA SER A 87 -25.54 4.33 10.88
C SER A 87 -26.01 4.00 9.46
N GLY A 88 -25.24 3.22 8.69
CA GLY A 88 -25.62 2.70 7.37
C GLY A 88 -25.73 3.74 6.23
N GLY A 89 -25.84 5.02 6.57
CA GLY A 89 -25.91 6.15 5.65
C GLY A 89 -24.56 6.59 5.09
N GLY A 90 -24.58 7.16 3.89
CA GLY A 90 -23.40 7.69 3.19
C GLY A 90 -22.91 6.80 2.05
N TYR A 91 -22.12 7.39 1.16
CA TYR A 91 -21.50 6.71 0.02
C TYR A 91 -19.98 6.86 0.06
N ALA A 92 -19.28 5.97 -0.65
CA ALA A 92 -17.83 6.03 -0.74
C ALA A 92 -17.40 7.24 -1.58
N LYS A 93 -16.71 8.20 -0.95
CA LYS A 93 -16.27 9.44 -1.64
C LYS A 93 -15.03 9.22 -2.52
N VAL A 94 -14.22 8.21 -2.21
CA VAL A 94 -12.98 7.87 -2.89
C VAL A 94 -12.92 6.36 -3.11
N ALA A 95 -12.43 5.94 -4.27
CA ALA A 95 -12.24 4.52 -4.59
C ALA A 95 -11.26 3.86 -3.60
N TRP A 96 -11.53 2.61 -3.22
CA TRP A 96 -10.70 1.89 -2.26
C TRP A 96 -9.25 1.71 -2.73
N SER A 97 -9.06 1.48 -4.04
CA SER A 97 -7.73 1.42 -4.66
C SER A 97 -6.92 2.71 -4.45
N HIS A 98 -7.54 3.87 -4.62
CA HIS A 98 -6.89 5.17 -4.37
C HIS A 98 -6.57 5.35 -2.88
N ILE A 99 -7.50 4.98 -1.98
CA ILE A 99 -7.26 5.05 -0.53
C ILE A 99 -6.03 4.22 -0.13
N CYS A 100 -5.81 3.10 -0.80
CA CYS A 100 -4.68 2.22 -0.53
C CYS A 100 -3.31 2.77 -0.96
N ARG A 101 -3.29 3.81 -1.79
CA ARG A 101 -2.03 4.44 -2.22
C ARG A 101 -1.30 5.09 -1.04
N PRO A 102 0.04 5.17 -1.08
CA PRO A 102 0.83 6.01 -0.20
C PRO A 102 0.29 7.46 -0.13
N LYS A 103 0.62 8.17 0.95
CA LYS A 103 0.15 9.56 1.14
C LYS A 103 0.80 10.50 0.14
N GLU A 104 2.01 10.18 -0.27
CA GLU A 104 2.82 10.84 -1.29
C GLU A 104 2.17 10.74 -2.67
N GLU A 105 1.37 9.70 -2.91
CA GLU A 105 0.61 9.43 -4.13
C GLU A 105 -0.87 9.84 -3.98
N GLY A 106 -1.19 10.58 -2.91
CA GLY A 106 -2.52 11.13 -2.65
C GLY A 106 -3.53 10.15 -2.04
N GLY A 107 -3.10 8.96 -1.59
CA GLY A 107 -3.92 8.04 -0.80
C GLY A 107 -3.86 8.30 0.70
N LEU A 108 -4.33 7.32 1.49
CA LEU A 108 -4.29 7.37 2.97
C LEU A 108 -3.23 6.45 3.58
N GLY A 109 -2.53 5.65 2.75
CA GLY A 109 -1.50 4.71 3.17
C GLY A 109 -2.05 3.44 3.82
N ILE A 110 -3.28 3.03 3.49
CA ILE A 110 -3.81 1.72 3.90
C ILE A 110 -3.24 0.66 2.95
N ARG A 111 -2.50 -0.33 3.44
CA ARG A 111 -1.92 -1.35 2.54
C ARG A 111 -3.02 -2.10 1.78
N ASN A 112 -2.83 -2.30 0.47
CA ASN A 112 -3.70 -3.16 -0.33
C ASN A 112 -3.56 -4.62 0.15
N VAL A 113 -4.68 -5.26 0.49
CA VAL A 113 -4.68 -6.57 1.16
C VAL A 113 -4.13 -7.67 0.25
N LEU A 114 -4.44 -7.62 -1.05
CA LEU A 114 -3.94 -8.60 -2.02
C LEU A 114 -2.43 -8.46 -2.24
N ALA A 115 -1.94 -7.23 -2.45
CA ALA A 115 -0.52 -6.96 -2.63
C ALA A 115 0.27 -7.33 -1.37
N LEU A 116 -0.26 -7.00 -0.18
CA LEU A 116 0.34 -7.38 1.10
C LEU A 116 0.41 -8.90 1.26
N ASN A 117 -0.66 -9.64 0.94
CA ASN A 117 -0.63 -11.09 1.04
C ASN A 117 0.41 -11.71 0.09
N ARG A 118 0.51 -11.23 -1.15
CA ARG A 118 1.54 -11.70 -2.09
C ARG A 118 2.95 -11.38 -1.60
N ALA A 119 3.18 -10.18 -1.06
CA ALA A 119 4.47 -9.77 -0.49
C ALA A 119 4.89 -10.65 0.71
N LEU A 120 3.95 -10.94 1.60
CA LEU A 120 4.20 -11.81 2.76
C LEU A 120 4.51 -13.25 2.32
N MET A 121 3.78 -13.76 1.32
CA MET A 121 4.02 -15.10 0.78
C MET A 121 5.33 -15.18 -0.02
N SER A 122 5.75 -14.07 -0.62
CA SER A 122 7.05 -13.96 -1.29
C SER A 122 8.22 -14.11 -0.31
N ARG A 123 8.04 -13.76 0.97
CA ARG A 123 9.04 -14.02 2.02
C ARG A 123 9.28 -15.52 2.20
N HIS A 124 8.22 -16.32 2.19
CA HIS A 124 8.35 -17.77 2.30
C HIS A 124 9.02 -18.36 1.05
N LEU A 125 8.64 -17.88 -0.14
CA LEU A 125 9.29 -18.29 -1.38
C LEU A 125 10.79 -17.92 -1.39
N TRP A 126 11.13 -16.71 -0.94
CA TRP A 126 12.51 -16.26 -0.81
C TRP A 126 13.34 -17.18 0.09
N ARG A 127 12.82 -17.57 1.26
CA ARG A 127 13.51 -18.49 2.17
C ARG A 127 13.79 -19.86 1.52
N VAL A 128 12.89 -20.32 0.65
CA VAL A 128 13.10 -21.55 -0.13
C VAL A 128 14.15 -21.34 -1.22
N ILE A 129 14.11 -20.21 -1.94
CA ILE A 129 15.10 -19.84 -2.95
C ILE A 129 16.51 -19.80 -2.35
N THR A 130 16.68 -19.16 -1.18
CA THR A 130 17.97 -19.06 -0.51
C THR A 130 18.32 -20.27 0.35
N SER A 131 17.51 -21.32 0.35
CA SER A 131 17.70 -22.52 1.18
C SER A 131 18.02 -22.20 2.65
N ASP A 132 17.21 -21.34 3.29
CA ASP A 132 17.40 -20.93 4.69
C ASP A 132 17.30 -22.13 5.65
N ARG A 133 18.46 -22.68 6.02
CA ARG A 133 18.59 -23.88 6.88
C ARG A 133 18.14 -23.66 8.32
N ASN A 134 17.91 -22.42 8.75
CA ASN A 134 17.36 -22.14 10.09
C ASN A 134 15.85 -22.41 10.17
N SER A 135 15.22 -22.77 9.06
CA SER A 135 13.79 -23.08 9.01
C SER A 135 13.56 -24.57 8.77
N ILE A 136 13.01 -25.26 9.78
CA ILE A 136 12.54 -26.65 9.65
C ILE A 136 11.55 -26.79 8.48
N TRP A 137 10.71 -25.77 8.25
CA TRP A 137 9.79 -25.76 7.11
C TRP A 137 10.52 -25.72 5.76
N VAL A 138 11.57 -24.90 5.62
CA VAL A 138 12.39 -24.85 4.40
C VAL A 138 13.13 -26.18 4.21
N GLU A 139 13.74 -26.71 5.26
CA GLU A 139 14.42 -28.01 5.21
C GLU A 139 13.47 -29.13 4.75
N TRP A 140 12.27 -29.20 5.33
CA TRP A 140 11.25 -30.14 4.90
C TRP A 140 10.82 -29.93 3.44
N VAL A 141 10.64 -28.68 2.99
CA VAL A 141 10.32 -28.38 1.58
C VAL A 141 11.46 -28.84 0.67
N THR A 142 12.71 -28.54 1.00
CA THR A 142 13.87 -28.92 0.21
C THR A 142 13.99 -30.44 0.09
N THR A 143 13.91 -31.16 1.21
CA THR A 143 14.10 -32.62 1.22
C THR A 143 12.92 -33.38 0.63
N ILE A 144 11.68 -33.01 1.00
CA ILE A 144 10.48 -33.79 0.66
C ILE A 144 9.80 -33.30 -0.62
N ARG A 145 9.74 -31.97 -0.82
CA ARG A 145 9.02 -31.37 -1.96
C ARG A 145 9.90 -31.12 -3.17
N LEU A 146 11.10 -30.59 -2.99
CA LEU A 146 12.01 -30.31 -4.10
C LEU A 146 12.78 -31.55 -4.54
N ARG A 147 13.16 -32.45 -3.62
CA ARG A 147 13.88 -33.71 -3.94
C ARG A 147 15.06 -33.49 -4.89
N SER A 148 15.90 -32.50 -4.57
CA SER A 148 17.06 -32.09 -5.36
C SER A 148 16.76 -31.39 -6.70
N GLN A 149 15.50 -31.04 -6.99
CA GLN A 149 15.16 -30.14 -8.10
C GLN A 149 15.25 -28.68 -7.68
N SER A 150 15.52 -27.80 -8.64
CA SER A 150 15.45 -26.36 -8.37
C SER A 150 14.02 -25.93 -8.06
N ILE A 151 13.91 -24.95 -7.17
CA ILE A 151 12.66 -24.24 -6.96
C ILE A 151 12.18 -23.59 -8.26
N TRP A 152 12.97 -23.36 -9.29
CA TRP A 152 12.49 -22.70 -10.51
C TRP A 152 11.82 -23.67 -11.49
N THR A 153 12.28 -24.91 -11.55
CA THR A 153 11.87 -25.91 -12.55
C THR A 153 10.79 -26.88 -12.06
N VAL A 154 10.63 -27.07 -10.74
CA VAL A 154 9.62 -28.01 -10.22
C VAL A 154 8.20 -27.58 -10.62
N SER A 155 7.39 -28.54 -11.07
CA SER A 155 6.05 -28.34 -11.64
C SER A 155 5.07 -27.66 -10.66
N ASP A 156 4.32 -26.68 -11.15
CA ASP A 156 3.21 -26.04 -10.43
C ASP A 156 1.87 -26.79 -10.60
N ARG A 157 1.88 -27.95 -11.27
CA ARG A 157 0.69 -28.80 -11.47
C ARG A 157 0.49 -29.80 -10.32
N VAL A 158 1.56 -30.18 -9.65
CA VAL A 158 1.57 -31.21 -8.60
C VAL A 158 1.67 -30.57 -7.21
N GLY A 159 1.10 -31.25 -6.20
CA GLY A 159 1.18 -30.84 -4.80
C GLY A 159 -0.02 -30.04 -4.30
N SER A 160 0.10 -29.57 -3.06
CA SER A 160 -0.99 -28.89 -2.38
C SER A 160 -1.39 -27.59 -3.09
N TRP A 161 -2.64 -27.15 -2.89
CA TRP A 161 -3.10 -25.90 -3.48
C TRP A 161 -2.24 -24.69 -3.07
N SER A 162 -1.82 -24.64 -1.81
CA SER A 162 -0.94 -23.58 -1.28
C SER A 162 0.43 -23.60 -1.94
N TRP A 163 1.01 -24.79 -2.12
CA TRP A 163 2.29 -24.96 -2.82
C TRP A 163 2.21 -24.42 -4.24
N ARG A 164 1.25 -24.91 -5.05
CA ARG A 164 1.07 -24.45 -6.44
C ARG A 164 0.86 -22.94 -6.53
N LYS A 165 0.17 -22.34 -5.57
CA LYS A 165 -0.03 -20.88 -5.52
C LYS A 165 1.23 -20.12 -5.11
N LEU A 166 2.06 -20.68 -4.24
CA LEU A 166 3.38 -20.14 -3.89
C LEU A 166 4.29 -20.14 -5.13
N LEU A 167 4.32 -21.24 -5.88
CA LEU A 167 5.15 -21.37 -7.09
C LEU A 167 4.79 -20.36 -8.18
N ARG A 168 3.54 -19.93 -8.26
CA ARG A 168 3.09 -18.87 -9.19
C ARG A 168 3.63 -17.48 -8.87
N LEU A 169 4.30 -17.29 -7.73
CA LEU A 169 5.00 -16.05 -7.42
C LEU A 169 6.40 -15.99 -8.06
N ARG A 170 6.99 -17.13 -8.45
CA ARG A 170 8.31 -17.21 -9.08
C ARG A 170 8.50 -16.21 -10.23
N PRO A 171 7.69 -16.23 -11.31
CA PRO A 171 7.92 -15.33 -12.44
C PRO A 171 7.75 -13.86 -12.07
N LEU A 172 7.01 -13.55 -11.00
CA LEU A 172 6.80 -12.18 -10.54
C LEU A 172 7.99 -11.67 -9.71
N LEU A 173 8.73 -12.56 -9.05
CA LEU A 173 9.90 -12.20 -8.25
C LEU A 173 11.21 -12.29 -9.02
N LEU A 174 11.29 -13.18 -10.02
CA LEU A 174 12.52 -13.44 -10.78
C LEU A 174 13.24 -12.17 -11.28
N PRO A 175 12.55 -11.15 -11.84
CA PRO A 175 13.21 -9.91 -12.29
C PRO A 175 13.85 -9.07 -11.18
N HIS A 176 13.60 -9.41 -9.92
CA HIS A 176 14.08 -8.70 -8.73
C HIS A 176 15.12 -9.51 -7.95
N ILE A 177 15.63 -10.60 -8.54
CA ILE A 177 16.58 -11.51 -7.93
C ILE A 177 17.80 -11.61 -8.85
N GLU A 178 18.99 -11.39 -8.28
CA GLU A 178 20.27 -11.58 -8.96
C GLU A 178 20.96 -12.82 -8.40
N TYR A 179 21.43 -13.68 -9.30
CA TYR A 179 22.28 -14.82 -9.00
C TYR A 179 23.73 -14.45 -9.29
N ARG A 180 24.48 -14.15 -8.23
CA ARG A 180 25.89 -13.78 -8.33
C ARG A 180 26.74 -15.03 -8.16
N ILE A 181 27.45 -15.39 -9.23
CA ILE A 181 28.24 -16.62 -9.32
C ILE A 181 29.57 -16.40 -8.62
N GLY A 182 29.96 -17.35 -7.79
CA GLY A 182 31.30 -17.45 -7.23
C GLY A 182 31.92 -18.80 -7.51
N ASN A 183 31.95 -19.70 -6.52
CA ASN A 183 32.55 -21.03 -6.68
C ASN A 183 31.67 -22.02 -7.47
N GLY A 184 30.41 -21.68 -7.75
CA GLY A 184 29.50 -22.51 -8.54
C GLY A 184 28.94 -23.75 -7.80
N GLU A 185 29.13 -23.84 -6.49
CA GLU A 185 28.70 -25.00 -5.70
C GLU A 185 27.21 -24.99 -5.33
N LEU A 186 26.54 -23.85 -5.40
CA LEU A 186 25.13 -23.71 -5.03
C LEU A 186 24.20 -23.82 -6.24
N PHE A 187 24.61 -23.28 -7.39
CA PHE A 187 23.70 -23.13 -8.54
C PHE A 187 23.77 -24.31 -9.50
N SER A 188 22.59 -24.80 -9.89
CA SER A 188 22.44 -25.76 -10.98
C SER A 188 22.68 -25.09 -12.33
N ILE A 189 23.45 -25.76 -13.20
CA ILE A 189 23.70 -25.28 -14.57
C ILE A 189 22.38 -25.05 -15.30
N TRP A 190 21.51 -26.05 -15.30
CA TRP A 190 20.34 -26.07 -16.17
C TRP A 190 19.09 -25.48 -15.53
N GLN A 191 18.99 -25.51 -14.20
CA GLN A 191 17.72 -25.31 -13.51
C GLN A 191 17.61 -23.96 -12.78
N ASP A 192 18.73 -23.27 -12.51
CA ASP A 192 18.71 -21.97 -11.83
C ASP A 192 18.90 -20.81 -12.82
N PRO A 193 18.31 -19.63 -12.55
CA PRO A 193 18.32 -18.49 -13.46
C PRO A 193 19.58 -17.61 -13.25
N TRP A 194 20.76 -18.22 -13.34
CA TRP A 194 22.03 -17.50 -13.22
C TRP A 194 22.51 -16.87 -14.53
N HIS A 195 21.99 -17.33 -15.67
CA HIS A 195 22.42 -16.91 -17.00
C HIS A 195 21.51 -15.81 -17.58
N PRO A 196 22.00 -14.87 -18.43
CA PRO A 196 21.18 -13.85 -19.07
C PRO A 196 20.02 -14.39 -19.92
N ASN A 197 20.17 -15.57 -20.52
CA ASN A 197 19.09 -16.28 -21.23
C ASN A 197 18.04 -16.89 -20.27
N GLY A 198 18.11 -16.62 -18.97
CA GLY A 198 17.23 -17.16 -17.95
C GLY A 198 17.55 -18.60 -17.60
N ILE A 199 16.51 -19.41 -17.37
CA ILE A 199 16.65 -20.82 -16.97
C ILE A 199 16.98 -21.64 -18.23
N LEU A 200 18.20 -22.20 -18.27
CA LEU A 200 18.73 -22.82 -19.49
C LEU A 200 17.90 -24.04 -19.95
N ILE A 201 17.39 -24.89 -19.04
CA ILE A 201 16.61 -26.08 -19.45
C ILE A 201 15.31 -25.74 -20.18
N HIS A 202 14.77 -24.53 -20.01
CA HIS A 202 13.57 -24.09 -20.71
C HIS A 202 13.86 -23.60 -22.13
N HIS A 203 15.04 -23.02 -22.36
CA HIS A 203 15.45 -22.48 -23.66
C HIS A 203 16.23 -23.51 -24.49
N PHE A 204 16.99 -24.40 -23.84
CA PHE A 204 17.86 -25.39 -24.44
C PHE A 204 17.52 -26.80 -23.90
N PRO A 205 16.36 -27.38 -24.27
CA PRO A 205 15.90 -28.65 -23.71
C PRO A 205 16.82 -29.84 -24.04
N ARG A 206 17.64 -29.73 -25.09
CA ARG A 206 18.66 -30.74 -25.47
C ARG A 206 20.08 -30.38 -25.02
N GLY A 207 20.26 -29.21 -24.40
CA GLY A 207 21.59 -28.69 -24.05
C GLY A 207 22.38 -29.63 -23.14
N SER A 208 21.71 -30.29 -22.18
CA SER A 208 22.34 -31.27 -21.30
C SER A 208 23.00 -32.42 -22.07
N SER A 209 22.30 -32.97 -23.06
CA SER A 209 22.81 -34.08 -23.87
C SER A 209 23.88 -33.63 -24.87
N LEU A 210 23.74 -32.43 -25.45
CA LEU A 210 24.66 -31.89 -26.45
C LEU A 210 26.01 -31.43 -25.86
N MET A 211 26.05 -31.14 -24.56
CA MET A 211 27.25 -30.69 -23.86
C MET A 211 27.81 -31.74 -22.89
N ASP A 212 27.27 -32.96 -22.85
CA ASP A 212 27.66 -34.00 -21.90
C ASP A 212 27.59 -33.54 -20.41
N LEU A 213 26.56 -32.76 -20.09
CA LEU A 213 26.29 -32.25 -18.74
C LEU A 213 24.93 -32.76 -18.25
N SER A 214 24.91 -33.45 -17.11
CA SER A 214 23.67 -33.88 -16.48
C SER A 214 22.79 -32.68 -16.12
N THR A 215 21.46 -32.86 -16.17
CA THR A 215 20.49 -31.84 -15.71
C THR A 215 20.62 -31.52 -14.22
N SER A 216 21.27 -32.39 -13.44
CA SER A 216 21.57 -32.19 -12.02
C SER A 216 22.94 -31.55 -11.75
N ASP A 217 23.77 -31.33 -12.79
CA ASP A 217 25.10 -30.75 -12.61
C ASP A 217 25.02 -29.30 -12.11
N ARG A 218 26.05 -28.93 -11.34
CA ARG A 218 26.23 -27.59 -10.75
C ARG A 218 27.31 -26.81 -11.50
N LEU A 219 27.30 -25.49 -11.35
CA LEU A 219 28.24 -24.62 -12.04
C LEU A 219 29.72 -24.93 -11.75
N CYS A 220 30.05 -25.47 -10.58
CA CYS A 220 31.41 -25.89 -10.25
C CYS A 220 32.00 -26.94 -11.20
N LYS A 221 31.16 -27.63 -12.00
CA LYS A 221 31.62 -28.58 -13.03
C LYS A 221 32.16 -27.89 -14.29
N VAL A 222 31.79 -26.64 -14.51
CA VAL A 222 32.19 -25.79 -15.66
C VAL A 222 32.95 -24.54 -15.21
N ILE A 223 33.35 -24.47 -13.94
CA ILE A 223 34.16 -23.40 -13.36
C ILE A 223 35.41 -24.03 -12.75
N HIS A 224 36.58 -23.62 -13.23
CA HIS A 224 37.86 -24.05 -12.70
C HIS A 224 38.79 -22.85 -12.55
N GLU A 225 39.43 -22.69 -11.40
CA GLU A 225 40.32 -21.56 -11.09
C GLU A 225 39.71 -20.17 -11.40
N GLY A 226 38.40 -20.04 -11.17
CA GLY A 226 37.67 -18.79 -11.42
C GLY A 226 37.43 -18.46 -12.90
N GLN A 227 37.66 -19.42 -13.79
CA GLN A 227 37.43 -19.31 -15.23
C GLN A 227 36.36 -20.29 -15.70
N TRP A 228 35.62 -19.89 -16.74
CA TRP A 228 34.65 -20.74 -17.40
C TRP A 228 35.36 -21.80 -18.26
N GLN A 229 35.06 -23.07 -18.01
CA GLN A 229 35.54 -24.21 -18.78
C GLN A 229 34.35 -25.02 -19.27
N TRP A 230 33.75 -24.59 -20.38
CA TRP A 230 32.59 -25.25 -20.97
C TRP A 230 33.00 -26.35 -21.95
N PRO A 231 32.23 -27.45 -22.03
CA PRO A 231 32.37 -28.45 -23.08
C PRO A 231 32.19 -27.83 -24.47
N VAL A 232 32.96 -28.32 -25.45
CA VAL A 232 32.83 -27.89 -26.85
C VAL A 232 31.49 -28.39 -27.39
N THR A 233 30.74 -27.51 -28.05
CA THR A 233 29.49 -27.86 -28.72
C THR A 233 29.50 -27.35 -30.17
N THR A 234 28.92 -28.10 -31.08
CA THR A 234 28.74 -27.70 -32.49
C THR A 234 27.33 -27.17 -32.76
N ASP A 235 26.46 -27.19 -31.76
CA ASP A 235 25.07 -26.75 -31.89
C ASP A 235 24.97 -25.22 -31.75
N ILE A 236 24.38 -24.58 -32.76
CA ILE A 236 24.32 -23.11 -32.86
C ILE A 236 23.54 -22.50 -31.69
N ASP A 237 22.46 -23.14 -31.26
CA ASP A 237 21.66 -22.65 -30.14
C ASP A 237 22.47 -22.72 -28.84
N CYS A 238 23.14 -23.85 -28.61
CA CYS A 238 24.01 -24.04 -27.45
C CYS A 238 25.23 -23.08 -27.42
N LEU A 239 25.76 -22.67 -28.57
CA LEU A 239 26.83 -21.67 -28.65
C LEU A 239 26.41 -20.32 -28.08
N THR A 240 25.11 -19.97 -28.13
CA THR A 240 24.61 -18.72 -27.54
C THR A 240 24.81 -18.64 -26.03
N ILE A 241 24.89 -19.79 -25.34
CA ILE A 241 25.21 -19.85 -23.90
C ILE A 241 26.63 -19.32 -23.65
N LEU A 242 27.58 -19.74 -24.50
CA LEU A 242 29.00 -19.39 -24.35
C LEU A 242 29.27 -17.91 -24.65
N HIS A 243 28.50 -17.31 -25.55
CA HIS A 243 28.65 -15.91 -25.94
C HIS A 243 28.20 -14.90 -24.88
N SER A 244 27.40 -15.32 -23.91
CA SER A 244 26.81 -14.42 -22.91
C SER A 244 27.11 -14.84 -21.46
N LEU A 245 28.25 -15.49 -21.23
CA LEU A 245 28.63 -15.93 -19.89
C LEU A 245 28.88 -14.73 -18.96
N PRO A 246 28.20 -14.67 -17.80
CA PRO A 246 28.41 -13.62 -16.81
C PRO A 246 29.77 -13.74 -16.10
N ALA A 247 30.19 -12.67 -15.43
CA ALA A 247 31.42 -12.66 -14.64
C ALA A 247 31.33 -13.58 -13.41
N ILE A 248 32.46 -14.20 -13.05
CA ILE A 248 32.62 -15.02 -11.85
C ILE A 248 33.22 -14.14 -10.73
N HIS A 249 32.67 -14.21 -9.52
CA HIS A 249 33.10 -13.45 -8.36
C HIS A 249 33.72 -14.38 -7.30
N GLY A 250 35.04 -14.36 -7.13
CA GLY A 250 35.87 -15.40 -6.46
C GLY A 250 35.65 -15.74 -4.97
N ASP A 251 34.50 -15.41 -4.36
CA ASP A 251 34.17 -15.85 -3.00
C ASP A 251 33.26 -17.10 -3.05
N THR A 252 31.94 -16.87 -3.03
CA THR A 252 30.89 -17.87 -2.90
C THR A 252 29.67 -17.40 -3.67
N ASP A 253 28.88 -18.37 -4.14
CA ASP A 253 27.61 -18.10 -4.80
C ASP A 253 26.66 -17.32 -3.86
N LYS A 254 26.05 -16.24 -4.36
CA LYS A 254 25.15 -15.37 -3.59
C LYS A 254 23.88 -15.10 -4.38
N ILE A 255 22.73 -15.16 -3.70
CA ILE A 255 21.43 -14.74 -4.24
C ILE A 255 21.08 -13.41 -3.61
N ILE A 256 20.90 -12.38 -4.44
CA ILE A 256 20.75 -10.99 -4.00
C ILE A 256 19.36 -10.50 -4.36
N TRP A 257 18.71 -9.86 -3.39
CA TRP A 257 17.44 -9.17 -3.63
C TRP A 257 17.74 -7.77 -4.16
N LEU A 258 17.31 -7.47 -5.38
CA LEU A 258 17.67 -6.21 -6.06
C LEU A 258 17.01 -4.97 -5.47
N LEU A 259 16.02 -5.12 -4.60
CA LEU A 259 15.36 -4.01 -3.92
C LEU A 259 15.93 -3.82 -2.50
N ASP A 260 15.68 -2.66 -1.89
CA ASP A 260 15.95 -2.39 -0.47
C ASP A 260 17.39 -2.71 0.02
N GLY A 261 18.40 -2.56 -0.84
CA GLY A 261 19.80 -2.68 -0.44
C GLY A 261 20.34 -4.11 -0.33
N GLY A 262 19.81 -5.06 -1.11
CA GLY A 262 20.42 -6.40 -1.27
C GLY A 262 19.77 -7.51 -0.43
N ASN A 263 19.03 -7.14 0.61
CA ASN A 263 18.38 -8.08 1.52
C ASN A 263 16.87 -8.13 1.29
N PHE A 264 16.30 -9.33 1.30
CA PHE A 264 14.86 -9.47 1.11
C PHE A 264 14.08 -8.74 2.20
N SER A 265 13.15 -7.91 1.74
CA SER A 265 12.24 -7.17 2.59
C SER A 265 10.82 -7.33 2.07
N THR A 266 9.87 -7.53 2.99
CA THR A 266 8.44 -7.54 2.63
C THR A 266 7.98 -6.19 2.09
N ALA A 267 8.65 -5.09 2.45
CA ALA A 267 8.33 -3.76 1.93
C ALA A 267 8.67 -3.65 0.44
N GLY A 268 9.85 -4.10 0.02
CA GLY A 268 10.25 -4.15 -1.39
C GLY A 268 9.45 -5.18 -2.16
N ALA A 269 9.16 -6.35 -1.58
CA ALA A 269 8.24 -7.29 -2.22
C ALA A 269 6.84 -6.69 -2.42
N TYR A 270 6.38 -5.82 -1.51
CA TYR A 270 5.11 -5.12 -1.67
C TYR A 270 5.13 -4.14 -2.85
N THR A 271 6.24 -3.45 -3.13
CA THR A 271 6.34 -2.55 -4.28
C THR A 271 6.31 -3.29 -5.61
N VAL A 272 6.69 -4.57 -5.65
CA VAL A 272 6.50 -5.43 -6.85
C VAL A 272 5.02 -5.63 -7.16
N PHE A 273 4.19 -5.88 -6.12
CA PHE A 273 2.75 -6.15 -6.30
C PHE A 273 1.86 -4.91 -6.25
N SER A 274 2.42 -3.79 -5.82
CA SER A 274 1.79 -2.47 -5.77
C SER A 274 2.83 -1.42 -6.19
N PRO A 275 3.15 -1.34 -7.50
CA PRO A 275 4.14 -0.39 -8.01
C PRO A 275 3.82 1.04 -7.62
N PRO A 276 4.84 1.88 -7.34
CA PRO A 276 4.65 3.26 -6.99
C PRO A 276 4.01 4.04 -8.16
N GLU A 277 3.02 4.87 -7.86
CA GLU A 277 2.39 5.78 -8.80
C GLU A 277 3.02 7.19 -8.74
N PRO A 278 2.73 8.10 -9.70
CA PRO A 278 3.19 9.47 -9.64
C PRO A 278 2.79 10.18 -8.34
N LYS A 279 3.77 10.86 -7.72
CA LYS A 279 3.55 11.62 -6.49
C LYS A 279 2.72 12.86 -6.77
N VAL A 280 1.89 13.25 -5.81
CA VAL A 280 1.09 14.48 -5.87
C VAL A 280 1.80 15.62 -5.14
N ASP A 281 1.77 16.82 -5.73
CA ASP A 281 2.50 17.99 -5.23
C ASP A 281 2.02 18.44 -3.85
N TRP A 282 0.71 18.33 -3.60
CA TRP A 282 0.07 18.76 -2.36
C TRP A 282 0.26 17.81 -1.18
N SER A 283 0.82 16.61 -1.39
CA SER A 283 0.99 15.61 -0.32
C SER A 283 1.77 16.15 0.88
N SER A 284 2.76 17.00 0.63
CA SER A 284 3.58 17.68 1.63
C SER A 284 2.78 18.52 2.63
N LEU A 285 1.61 19.05 2.22
CA LEU A 285 0.72 19.85 3.05
C LEU A 285 -0.03 19.04 4.11
N LEU A 286 -0.17 17.73 3.91
CA LEU A 286 -0.81 16.83 4.86
C LEU A 286 0.17 16.24 5.89
N LEU A 287 1.47 16.52 5.73
CA LEU A 287 2.55 16.00 6.59
C LEU A 287 2.94 17.02 7.68
N GLY A 288 3.37 16.50 8.84
CA GLY A 288 3.87 17.32 9.95
C GLY A 288 3.42 16.82 11.32
N ARG A 289 4.02 17.37 12.38
CA ARG A 289 3.71 17.03 13.77
C ARG A 289 2.41 17.68 14.27
N PHE A 290 2.13 18.92 13.89
CA PHE A 290 0.94 19.68 14.33
C PHE A 290 -0.35 19.33 13.59
N LYS A 291 -0.42 18.17 12.93
CA LYS A 291 -1.61 17.77 12.19
C LYS A 291 -2.76 17.46 13.14
N ILE A 292 -3.94 17.98 12.82
CA ILE A 292 -5.19 17.56 13.46
C ILE A 292 -5.85 16.55 12.51
N PRO A 293 -5.92 15.26 12.85
CA PRO A 293 -6.32 14.21 11.90
C PRO A 293 -7.65 14.48 11.20
N ARG A 294 -8.68 14.94 11.92
CA ARG A 294 -9.99 15.29 11.34
C ARG A 294 -9.90 16.44 10.33
N HIS A 295 -9.08 17.45 10.58
CA HIS A 295 -8.89 18.58 9.68
C HIS A 295 -8.14 18.13 8.43
N ASN A 296 -7.06 17.36 8.59
CA ASN A 296 -6.30 16.82 7.46
C ASN A 296 -7.13 15.89 6.58
N PHE A 297 -8.06 15.11 7.15
CA PHE A 297 -8.94 14.25 6.35
C PHE A 297 -9.89 15.07 5.46
N ILE A 298 -10.46 16.15 5.99
CA ILE A 298 -11.29 17.07 5.18
C ILE A 298 -10.45 17.81 4.14
N LEU A 299 -9.24 18.26 4.50
CA LEU A 299 -8.32 18.88 3.54
C LEU A 299 -7.92 17.91 2.42
N TRP A 300 -7.66 16.65 2.74
CA TRP A 300 -7.40 15.59 1.75
C TRP A 300 -8.59 15.40 0.80
N LEU A 301 -9.83 15.36 1.31
CA LEU A 301 -11.01 15.31 0.46
C LEU A 301 -11.15 16.57 -0.40
N ALA A 302 -10.78 17.75 0.11
CA ALA A 302 -10.78 19.00 -0.65
C ALA A 302 -9.77 18.97 -1.80
N PHE A 303 -8.55 18.46 -1.58
CA PHE A 303 -7.55 18.28 -2.63
C PHE A 303 -8.04 17.35 -3.75
N LEU A 304 -8.78 16.30 -3.41
CA LEU A 304 -9.36 15.38 -4.39
C LEU A 304 -10.65 15.91 -5.04
N GLY A 305 -11.16 17.08 -4.62
CA GLY A 305 -12.45 17.59 -5.07
C GLY A 305 -13.63 16.69 -4.68
N ARG A 306 -13.51 15.94 -3.58
CA ARG A 306 -14.48 14.91 -3.14
C ARG A 306 -15.38 15.37 -1.98
N LEU A 307 -15.28 16.63 -1.57
CA LEU A 307 -16.31 17.25 -0.74
C LEU A 307 -17.61 17.39 -1.54
N SER A 308 -18.72 17.34 -0.84
CA SER A 308 -20.08 17.34 -1.39
C SER A 308 -20.54 18.79 -1.61
N THR A 309 -19.89 19.50 -2.54
CA THR A 309 -20.27 20.84 -2.96
C THR A 309 -21.50 20.79 -3.89
N MET A 310 -22.28 21.88 -3.93
CA MET A 310 -23.54 21.96 -4.71
C MET A 310 -23.31 21.99 -6.24
N ASP A 311 -22.07 22.10 -6.70
CA ASP A 311 -21.66 21.90 -8.10
C ASP A 311 -21.81 20.44 -8.59
N LYS A 312 -22.19 19.51 -7.71
CA LYS A 312 -22.46 18.11 -8.06
C LYS A 312 -23.97 17.87 -8.20
N PRO A 313 -24.47 17.55 -9.41
CA PRO A 313 -25.90 17.51 -9.73
C PRO A 313 -26.71 16.48 -8.91
N TRP A 314 -26.05 15.55 -8.24
CA TRP A 314 -26.68 14.47 -7.46
C TRP A 314 -26.77 14.74 -5.95
N ILE A 315 -26.29 15.90 -5.47
CA ILE A 315 -26.11 16.19 -4.04
C ILE A 315 -27.03 17.31 -3.53
N GLY A 316 -27.72 18.05 -4.40
CA GLY A 316 -28.53 19.21 -4.00
C GLY A 316 -30.00 19.12 -4.40
N ASN A 317 -30.88 19.34 -3.43
CA ASN A 317 -32.29 19.74 -3.62
C ASN A 317 -32.39 21.27 -3.88
N GLY A 318 -31.43 21.91 -4.56
CA GLY A 318 -31.37 23.38 -4.64
C GLY A 318 -30.47 23.96 -5.72
N THR A 319 -30.60 25.28 -5.90
CA THR A 319 -30.12 26.15 -7.00
C THR A 319 -28.62 26.17 -7.30
N GLY A 320 -27.79 25.38 -6.61
CA GLY A 320 -26.33 25.39 -6.78
C GLY A 320 -25.61 26.57 -6.12
N MET A 321 -26.34 27.47 -5.44
CA MET A 321 -25.79 28.72 -4.90
C MET A 321 -25.11 28.53 -3.55
N CYS A 322 -24.09 29.35 -3.28
CA CYS A 322 -23.29 29.27 -2.05
C CYS A 322 -24.02 29.86 -0.85
N VAL A 323 -24.28 29.02 0.15
CA VAL A 323 -24.95 29.40 1.41
C VAL A 323 -24.10 30.33 2.29
N LEU A 324 -22.77 30.34 2.13
CA LEU A 324 -21.89 31.18 2.95
C LEU A 324 -22.00 32.67 2.59
N CYS A 325 -22.32 32.99 1.34
CA CYS A 325 -22.49 34.36 0.85
C CYS A 325 -23.93 34.70 0.50
N GLY A 326 -24.90 34.04 1.14
CA GLY A 326 -26.33 34.32 0.94
C GLY A 326 -26.84 34.02 -0.47
N GLY A 327 -26.16 33.16 -1.23
CA GLY A 327 -26.58 32.79 -2.58
C GLY A 327 -26.12 33.72 -3.70
N ASN A 328 -25.10 34.56 -3.49
CA ASN A 328 -24.61 35.48 -4.53
C ASN A 328 -23.82 34.83 -5.68
N GLN A 329 -23.27 33.63 -5.49
CA GLN A 329 -22.48 32.91 -6.52
C GLN A 329 -22.68 31.39 -6.41
N ILE A 330 -22.37 30.66 -7.49
CA ILE A 330 -22.40 29.19 -7.52
C ILE A 330 -21.34 28.60 -6.59
N GLU A 331 -21.71 27.58 -5.82
CA GLU A 331 -20.81 26.91 -4.88
C GLU A 331 -19.85 25.96 -5.62
N SER A 332 -18.62 26.41 -5.83
CA SER A 332 -17.47 25.58 -6.22
C SER A 332 -16.44 25.49 -5.10
N HIS A 333 -15.51 24.54 -5.15
CA HIS A 333 -14.40 24.46 -4.17
C HIS A 333 -13.59 25.76 -4.11
N SER A 334 -13.24 26.35 -5.26
CA SER A 334 -12.48 27.61 -5.27
C SER A 334 -13.31 28.77 -4.72
N HIS A 335 -14.61 28.81 -4.99
CA HIS A 335 -15.48 29.81 -4.38
C HIS A 335 -15.55 29.61 -2.87
N LEU A 336 -15.93 28.41 -2.42
CA LEU A 336 -16.18 28.09 -1.03
C LEU A 336 -15.00 28.44 -0.10
N PHE A 337 -13.76 28.14 -0.51
CA PHE A 337 -12.59 28.30 0.35
C PHE A 337 -11.82 29.61 0.17
N PHE A 338 -11.85 30.23 -1.02
CA PHE A 338 -10.99 31.39 -1.32
C PHE A 338 -11.70 32.59 -1.96
N LYS A 339 -12.71 32.40 -2.83
CA LYS A 339 -13.40 33.55 -3.48
C LYS A 339 -14.62 34.06 -2.70
N CYS A 340 -15.26 33.23 -1.88
CA CYS A 340 -16.46 33.57 -1.12
C CYS A 340 -16.17 34.76 -0.16
N PRO A 341 -16.98 35.84 -0.17
CA PRO A 341 -16.78 36.99 0.71
C PRO A 341 -16.61 36.61 2.19
N PHE A 342 -17.41 35.66 2.67
CA PHE A 342 -17.31 35.14 4.04
C PHE A 342 -15.95 34.47 4.29
N ALA A 343 -15.53 33.56 3.39
CA ALA A 343 -14.23 32.91 3.50
C ALA A 343 -13.07 33.91 3.43
N ARG A 344 -13.14 34.90 2.52
CA ARG A 344 -12.12 35.96 2.40
C ARG A 344 -11.97 36.75 3.70
N GLU A 345 -13.07 37.02 4.39
CA GLU A 345 -13.01 37.71 5.67
C GLU A 345 -12.42 36.84 6.78
N CYS A 346 -12.74 35.53 6.82
CA CYS A 346 -12.05 34.59 7.71
C CYS A 346 -10.54 34.56 7.44
N LEU A 347 -10.12 34.51 6.17
CA LEU A 347 -8.69 34.59 5.80
C LEU A 347 -8.06 35.91 6.24
N ARG A 348 -8.74 37.05 6.06
CA ARG A 348 -8.24 38.36 6.52
C ARG A 348 -8.03 38.37 8.02
N ALA A 349 -8.96 37.83 8.80
CA ALA A 349 -8.80 37.72 10.25
C ALA A 349 -7.59 36.87 10.63
N VAL A 350 -7.38 35.74 9.94
CA VAL A 350 -6.20 34.88 10.13
C VAL A 350 -4.90 35.63 9.77
N ARG A 351 -4.87 36.39 8.67
CA ARG A 351 -3.71 37.22 8.29
C ARG A 351 -3.39 38.29 9.33
N ARG A 352 -4.39 39.02 9.83
CA ARG A 352 -4.20 40.05 10.85
C ARG A 352 -3.54 39.48 12.11
N ARG A 353 -3.94 38.28 12.51
CA ARG A 353 -3.39 37.60 13.71
C ARG A 353 -2.02 36.98 13.49
N THR A 354 -1.81 36.32 12.37
CA THR A 354 -0.56 35.57 12.10
C THR A 354 0.53 36.44 11.48
N ARG A 355 0.19 37.67 11.04
CA ARG A 355 1.05 38.55 10.24
C ARG A 355 1.61 37.87 8.99
N PHE A 356 0.93 36.83 8.51
CA PHE A 356 1.35 36.06 7.35
C PHE A 356 0.70 36.58 6.07
N PRO A 357 1.48 36.95 5.04
CA PRO A 357 0.94 37.42 3.77
C PRO A 357 0.51 36.24 2.89
N TRP A 358 -0.60 35.59 3.26
CA TRP A 358 -1.24 34.63 2.36
C TRP A 358 -1.68 35.36 1.08
N PRO A 359 -1.47 34.85 -0.16
CA PRO A 359 -1.96 35.50 -1.38
C PRO A 359 -3.50 35.58 -1.49
N ASN A 360 -4.24 34.49 -1.25
CA ASN A 360 -5.70 34.34 -1.46
C ASN A 360 -6.07 34.56 -2.93
N ARG A 361 -5.46 33.74 -3.79
CA ARG A 361 -5.79 33.63 -5.22
C ARG A 361 -6.83 32.53 -5.40
N GLU A 362 -6.73 31.76 -6.48
CA GLU A 362 -7.55 30.58 -6.68
C GLU A 362 -7.02 29.37 -5.91
N TRP A 363 -7.91 28.40 -5.64
CA TRP A 363 -7.57 27.19 -4.87
C TRP A 363 -6.30 26.51 -5.39
N ASN A 364 -6.25 26.17 -6.67
CA ASN A 364 -5.11 25.43 -7.23
C ASN A 364 -3.80 26.23 -7.12
N MET A 365 -3.83 27.54 -7.41
CA MET A 365 -2.64 28.39 -7.35
C MET A 365 -2.08 28.51 -5.93
N ASP A 366 -2.95 28.68 -4.94
CA ASP A 366 -2.54 28.83 -3.55
C ASP A 366 -2.11 27.51 -2.92
N ILE A 367 -2.73 26.39 -3.30
CA ILE A 367 -2.28 25.07 -2.86
C ILE A 367 -0.90 24.72 -3.43
N SER A 368 -0.67 24.93 -4.73
CA SER A 368 0.65 24.67 -5.34
C SER A 368 1.72 25.58 -4.74
N TRP A 369 1.42 26.86 -4.54
CA TRP A 369 2.32 27.78 -3.85
C TRP A 369 2.61 27.36 -2.41
N ALA A 370 1.59 26.96 -1.64
CA ALA A 370 1.74 26.53 -0.26
C ALA A 370 2.59 25.26 -0.15
N ALA A 371 2.40 24.31 -1.08
CA ALA A 371 3.16 23.06 -1.12
C ALA A 371 4.66 23.31 -1.29
N VAL A 372 5.03 24.30 -2.10
CA VAL A 372 6.42 24.73 -2.28
C VAL A 372 6.91 25.56 -1.08
N LYS A 373 6.16 26.61 -0.71
CA LYS A 373 6.56 27.59 0.31
C LYS A 373 6.72 26.97 1.69
N TRP A 374 5.82 26.07 2.05
CA TRP A 374 5.82 25.43 3.36
C TRP A 374 6.48 24.06 3.32
N ARG A 375 7.36 23.75 2.37
CA ARG A 375 8.09 22.47 2.35
C ARG A 375 9.05 22.34 3.55
N GLY A 376 9.41 21.10 3.90
CA GLY A 376 10.39 20.83 4.97
C GLY A 376 9.77 20.64 6.37
N ARG A 377 10.63 20.63 7.40
CA ARG A 377 10.27 20.28 8.79
C ARG A 377 10.29 21.47 9.75
N HIS A 378 10.46 22.69 9.25
CA HIS A 378 10.49 23.90 10.08
C HIS A 378 9.15 24.10 10.81
N VAL A 379 9.21 24.50 12.09
CA VAL A 379 8.04 24.59 12.97
C VAL A 379 6.96 25.52 12.41
N VAL A 380 7.38 26.65 11.83
CA VAL A 380 6.49 27.63 11.20
C VAL A 380 5.78 27.03 9.99
N ASN A 381 6.48 26.26 9.15
CA ASN A 381 5.88 25.61 7.99
C ASN A 381 4.83 24.58 8.42
N MET A 382 5.13 23.79 9.46
CA MET A 382 4.16 22.85 10.02
C MET A 382 2.94 23.55 10.62
N ALA A 383 3.13 24.68 11.29
CA ALA A 383 2.04 25.48 11.85
C ALA A 383 1.13 26.04 10.74
N TYR A 384 1.70 26.56 9.64
CA TYR A 384 0.90 27.06 8.51
C TYR A 384 0.11 25.95 7.80
N ARG A 385 0.69 24.75 7.63
CA ARG A 385 -0.06 23.59 7.11
C ARG A 385 -1.25 23.24 8.01
N ALA A 386 -1.05 23.22 9.33
CA ALA A 386 -2.11 22.96 10.30
C ALA A 386 -3.20 24.06 10.28
N LEU A 387 -2.79 25.32 10.09
CA LEU A 387 -3.68 26.47 9.95
C LEU A 387 -4.54 26.37 8.69
N LEU A 388 -3.93 26.02 7.53
CA LEU A 388 -4.67 25.75 6.29
C LEU A 388 -5.70 24.64 6.50
N ALA A 389 -5.29 23.50 7.06
CA ALA A 389 -6.20 22.39 7.31
C ALA A 389 -7.36 22.79 8.23
N SER A 390 -7.06 23.57 9.29
CA SER A 390 -8.07 24.04 10.24
C SER A 390 -9.03 25.04 9.62
N LEU A 391 -8.54 25.98 8.82
CA LEU A 391 -9.37 26.95 8.11
C LEU A 391 -10.33 26.24 7.14
N VAL A 392 -9.83 25.33 6.31
CA VAL A 392 -10.64 24.53 5.38
C VAL A 392 -11.68 23.71 6.13
N TYR A 393 -11.29 23.06 7.23
CA TYR A 393 -12.21 22.29 8.06
C TYR A 393 -13.33 23.17 8.64
N ARG A 394 -13.01 24.35 9.18
CA ARG A 394 -13.99 25.24 9.83
C ARG A 394 -14.94 25.89 8.83
N LEU A 395 -14.44 26.27 7.65
CA LEU A 395 -15.30 26.74 6.55
C LEU A 395 -16.26 25.65 6.08
N TRP A 396 -15.77 24.42 5.96
CA TRP A 396 -16.59 23.27 5.59
C TRP A 396 -17.64 22.92 6.66
N GLU A 397 -17.25 22.97 7.93
CA GLU A 397 -18.13 22.77 9.09
C GLU A 397 -19.25 23.83 9.12
N GLU A 398 -18.91 25.11 8.97
CA GLU A 398 -19.87 26.21 8.94
C GLU A 398 -20.84 26.09 7.76
N ARG A 399 -20.33 25.76 6.57
CA ARG A 399 -21.17 25.50 5.39
C ARG A 399 -22.19 24.39 5.68
N ASN A 400 -21.75 23.25 6.22
CA ASN A 400 -22.66 22.15 6.52
C ASN A 400 -23.66 22.50 7.62
N HIS A 401 -23.25 23.27 8.63
CA HIS A 401 -24.15 23.76 9.67
C HIS A 401 -25.28 24.61 9.07
N ARG A 402 -24.97 25.55 8.16
CA ARG A 402 -25.99 26.35 7.47
C ARG A 402 -26.92 25.53 6.57
N VAL A 403 -26.38 24.55 5.85
CA VAL A 403 -27.18 23.69 4.96
C VAL A 403 -28.14 22.79 5.75
N PHE A 404 -27.68 22.16 6.83
CA PHE A 404 -28.44 21.11 7.51
C PHE A 404 -29.16 21.57 8.77
N GLN A 405 -28.71 22.65 9.42
CA GLN A 405 -29.28 23.13 10.70
C GLN A 405 -29.94 24.50 10.56
N GLN A 406 -29.86 25.15 9.38
CA GLN A 406 -30.45 26.47 9.08
C GLN A 406 -30.09 27.61 10.05
N GLN A 407 -29.06 27.40 10.89
CA GLN A 407 -28.55 28.38 11.84
C GLN A 407 -27.28 29.02 11.28
N CYS A 408 -27.21 30.35 11.34
CA CYS A 408 -25.99 31.10 11.03
C CYS A 408 -25.23 31.39 12.32
N ARG A 409 -24.00 30.89 12.44
CA ARG A 409 -23.12 31.32 13.53
C ARG A 409 -22.61 32.73 13.22
N SER A 410 -22.69 33.62 14.20
CA SER A 410 -22.20 34.99 14.04
C SER A 410 -20.68 35.00 13.83
N PHE A 411 -20.20 36.08 13.20
CA PHE A 411 -18.82 36.33 12.78
C PHE A 411 -17.74 36.18 13.88
N LEU A 412 -18.13 36.04 15.16
CA LEU A 412 -17.24 35.92 16.31
C LEU A 412 -16.36 34.66 16.32
N PHE A 413 -16.63 33.67 15.46
CA PHE A 413 -15.82 32.45 15.33
C PHE A 413 -14.35 32.71 14.91
N ALA A 414 -14.06 33.86 14.29
CA ALA A 414 -12.68 34.28 14.02
C ALA A 414 -11.88 34.57 15.29
N ARG A 415 -12.54 34.82 16.44
CA ARG A 415 -11.87 34.99 17.73
C ARG A 415 -11.35 33.68 18.32
N ASP A 416 -11.98 32.55 18.01
CA ASP A 416 -11.72 31.22 18.63
C ASP A 416 -10.60 30.40 17.96
N PHE A 417 -9.88 30.95 16.98
CA PHE A 417 -8.71 30.29 16.38
C PHE A 417 -7.53 30.08 17.35
N SER A 418 -7.64 30.57 18.59
CA SER A 418 -6.69 30.37 19.68
C SER A 418 -7.49 30.07 20.95
N GLY A 419 -7.41 28.83 21.45
CA GLY A 419 -8.19 28.38 22.60
C GLY A 419 -8.30 29.40 23.73
N ARG A 420 -9.53 29.68 24.15
CA ARG A 420 -9.85 29.98 25.54
C ARG A 420 -10.89 28.95 25.96
N GLY A 421 -10.64 28.32 27.11
CA GLY A 421 -11.58 27.40 27.72
C GLY A 421 -12.93 28.10 27.88
N CYS A 422 -13.99 27.39 27.51
CA CYS A 422 -15.34 27.74 27.93
C CYS A 422 -15.42 27.43 29.44
N SER A 423 -15.08 28.41 30.27
CA SER A 423 -15.60 28.49 31.63
C SER A 423 -16.97 29.13 31.56
N SER A 424 -17.99 28.37 31.99
CA SER A 424 -19.19 28.76 32.75
C SER A 424 -20.00 29.95 32.21
N THR A 425 -21.30 29.88 31.95
CA THR A 425 -22.43 29.42 32.78
C THR A 425 -23.69 29.53 31.92
N HIS A 426 -24.68 28.66 32.11
CA HIS A 426 -26.07 29.04 32.44
C HIS A 426 -26.88 27.78 32.76
N TYR A 427 -27.77 27.95 33.74
CA TYR A 427 -28.56 26.96 34.48
C TYR A 427 -29.38 26.00 33.62
#